data_AF-A0A258YNH8-F1
#
_entry.id   AF-A0A258YNH8-F1
#
_cell.length_a   1.000
_cell.length_b   1.000
_cell.length_c   1.000
_cell.angle_alpha   90.00
_cell.angle_beta   90.00
_cell.angle_gamma   90.00
#
_symmetry.space_group_name_H-M   'P 1'
#
loop_
_entity.id
_entity.type
_entity.pdbx_description
1 polymer ?
#
loop_
_entity_poly.entity_id
_entity_poly.type
_entity_poly.pdbx_seq_one_letter_code
_entity_poly.pdbx_strand_id
1 'polypeptide(L)'
;MEIKVLDSIMHGALKPWKMDTTNSRRFTELVKAAKAATPKTIAELQSQMTALLADYPQLKKVLADSAITNDTIQPLSYKTVLPKYTDPITNFYFLVITAETLRVYNSILLKAASLTELVDIQYQINKVLNSIKVLAKQTAAELIERDFTTDPNEQSNHVHYALHCLKHSLIQLYFSVQHSFENSLQHTTSLEDFYVLDLELPLSSIQELEYIGQVVPVGKQSEEFTESQETICFGFKDDIEKLKTVVNQLCYQIEFLNEDVANADELIKAFTAKSILPGAVKIQLGCETKHFRYCIDKFMPYFNSLSLANIEKSKIFYSKKDTPITANNLSASGSKNRIEPKEKATIDKIFKYLQ
;
A
#
# COMPACT_ATOMS: atom_id res chain seq x y z
N MET A 1 -0.70 8.76 -20.51
CA MET A 1 -1.99 8.26 -19.98
C MET A 1 -2.61 9.41 -19.23
N GLU A 2 -3.88 9.70 -19.46
CA GLU A 2 -4.50 10.94 -18.97
C GLU A 2 -5.66 10.58 -18.01
N ILE A 3 -5.74 11.29 -16.89
CA ILE A 3 -6.75 11.10 -15.84
C ILE A 3 -7.99 11.99 -16.07
N LYS A 4 -8.39 12.18 -17.34
CA LYS A 4 -9.35 13.21 -17.78
C LYS A 4 -10.70 13.18 -17.07
N VAL A 5 -11.21 12.00 -16.70
CA VAL A 5 -12.51 11.91 -16.02
C VAL A 5 -12.37 12.42 -14.57
N LEU A 6 -11.31 12.05 -13.86
CA LEU A 6 -11.00 12.60 -12.53
C LEU A 6 -10.71 14.11 -12.63
N ASP A 7 -9.94 14.53 -13.63
CA ASP A 7 -9.66 15.94 -13.90
C ASP A 7 -10.94 16.75 -14.17
N SER A 8 -11.93 16.16 -14.83
CA SER A 8 -13.21 16.80 -15.12
C SER A 8 -14.01 17.17 -13.85
N ILE A 9 -13.70 16.57 -12.69
CA ILE A 9 -14.31 16.94 -11.40
C ILE A 9 -13.75 18.29 -10.91
N MET A 10 -12.47 18.57 -11.17
CA MET A 10 -11.84 19.85 -10.81
C MET A 10 -11.91 20.91 -11.91
N HIS A 11 -11.89 20.52 -13.18
CA HIS A 11 -11.69 21.44 -14.30
C HIS A 11 -12.77 21.35 -15.40
N GLY A 12 -13.63 20.34 -15.37
CA GLY A 12 -14.53 20.03 -16.47
C GLY A 12 -16.02 20.02 -16.13
N ALA A 13 -16.74 19.12 -16.79
CA ALA A 13 -18.19 19.01 -16.74
C ALA A 13 -18.72 18.32 -15.47
N LEU A 14 -17.84 17.68 -14.69
CA LEU A 14 -18.20 16.98 -13.44
C LEU A 14 -17.93 17.84 -12.19
N LYS A 15 -17.78 19.16 -12.36
CA LYS A 15 -17.58 20.09 -11.24
C LYS A 15 -18.73 20.02 -10.25
N PRO A 16 -18.49 19.64 -8.98
CA PRO A 16 -19.56 19.51 -7.98
C PRO A 16 -20.37 20.78 -7.79
N TRP A 17 -19.72 21.94 -7.74
CA TRP A 17 -20.40 23.24 -7.55
C TRP A 17 -21.05 23.81 -8.82
N LYS A 18 -20.94 23.12 -9.97
CA LYS A 18 -21.63 23.50 -11.21
C LYS A 18 -22.69 22.48 -11.62
N MET A 19 -22.85 21.40 -10.84
CA MET A 19 -23.76 20.32 -11.17
C MET A 19 -25.19 20.72 -10.85
N ASP A 20 -26.10 20.47 -11.78
CA ASP A 20 -27.54 20.61 -11.52
C ASP A 20 -28.00 19.45 -10.63
N THR A 21 -28.25 19.77 -9.36
CA THR A 21 -28.66 18.80 -8.33
C THR A 21 -30.18 18.71 -8.17
N THR A 22 -30.95 19.49 -8.94
CA THR A 22 -32.42 19.48 -8.84
C THR A 22 -33.04 18.16 -9.30
N ASN A 23 -32.40 17.46 -10.24
CA ASN A 23 -32.85 16.18 -10.77
C ASN A 23 -32.20 14.96 -10.09
N SER A 24 -32.41 14.83 -8.78
CA SER A 24 -31.91 13.70 -7.97
C SER A 24 -32.36 12.32 -8.50
N ARG A 25 -33.53 12.25 -9.15
CA ARG A 25 -34.02 11.03 -9.81
C ARG A 25 -33.08 10.55 -10.91
N ARG A 26 -32.57 11.46 -11.75
CA ARG A 26 -31.64 11.09 -12.83
C ARG A 26 -30.36 10.45 -12.28
N PHE A 27 -29.80 11.00 -11.20
CA PHE A 27 -28.62 10.40 -10.54
C PHE A 27 -28.92 9.00 -10.00
N THR A 28 -30.11 8.79 -9.43
CA THR A 28 -30.54 7.46 -8.97
C THR A 28 -30.60 6.45 -10.11
N GLU A 29 -31.12 6.86 -11.27
CA GLU A 29 -31.19 6.02 -12.47
C GLU A 29 -29.79 5.68 -13.01
N LEU A 30 -28.88 6.66 -13.09
CA LEU A 30 -27.49 6.45 -13.52
C LEU A 30 -26.76 5.47 -12.58
N VAL A 31 -26.87 5.69 -11.28
CA VAL A 31 -26.26 4.82 -10.25
C VAL A 31 -26.83 3.41 -10.32
N LYS A 32 -28.15 3.26 -10.47
CA LYS A 32 -28.80 1.95 -10.57
C LYS A 32 -28.36 1.20 -11.82
N ALA A 33 -28.27 1.88 -12.95
CA ALA A 33 -27.76 1.29 -14.20
C ALA A 33 -26.32 0.81 -14.05
N ALA A 34 -25.47 1.60 -13.40
CA ALA A 34 -24.06 1.26 -13.16
C ALA A 34 -23.87 0.10 -12.18
N LYS A 35 -24.73 -0.01 -11.16
CA LYS A 35 -24.70 -1.10 -10.16
C LYS A 35 -25.42 -2.37 -10.62
N ALA A 36 -25.95 -2.43 -11.83
CA ALA A 36 -26.66 -3.60 -12.33
C ALA A 36 -25.78 -4.86 -12.38
N ALA A 37 -24.46 -4.69 -12.55
CA ALA A 37 -23.47 -5.74 -12.45
C ALA A 37 -22.23 -5.23 -11.70
N THR A 38 -21.59 -6.12 -10.93
CA THR A 38 -20.27 -5.85 -10.35
C THR A 38 -19.21 -6.22 -11.39
N PRO A 39 -18.40 -5.27 -11.87
CA PRO A 39 -17.44 -5.54 -12.94
C PRO A 39 -16.33 -6.46 -12.43
N LYS A 40 -15.99 -7.47 -13.22
CA LYS A 40 -14.89 -8.41 -13.01
C LYS A 40 -13.77 -8.21 -14.04
N THR A 41 -14.11 -7.67 -15.22
CA THR A 41 -13.17 -7.42 -16.31
C THR A 41 -13.05 -5.92 -16.62
N ILE A 42 -11.94 -5.54 -17.26
CA ILE A 42 -11.69 -4.14 -17.64
C ILE A 42 -12.79 -3.63 -18.60
N ALA A 43 -13.26 -4.46 -19.53
CA ALA A 43 -14.38 -4.13 -20.41
C ALA A 43 -15.71 -3.89 -19.66
N GLU A 44 -16.00 -4.68 -18.62
CA GLU A 44 -17.18 -4.48 -17.77
C GLU A 44 -17.07 -3.19 -16.95
N LEU A 45 -15.87 -2.89 -16.42
CA LEU A 45 -15.61 -1.64 -15.70
C LEU A 45 -15.80 -0.42 -16.61
N GLN A 46 -15.32 -0.50 -17.85
CA GLN A 46 -15.53 0.56 -18.85
C GLN A 46 -17.01 0.71 -19.22
N SER A 47 -17.75 -0.39 -19.29
CA SER A 47 -19.20 -0.37 -19.53
C SER A 47 -19.96 0.29 -18.37
N GLN A 48 -19.58 -0.03 -17.13
CA GLN A 48 -20.11 0.62 -15.92
C GLN A 48 -19.84 2.13 -15.95
N MET A 49 -18.61 2.55 -16.28
CA MET A 49 -18.25 3.96 -16.42
C MET A 49 -19.04 4.66 -17.53
N THR A 50 -19.25 3.99 -18.66
CA THR A 50 -20.04 4.53 -19.78
C THR A 50 -21.50 4.74 -19.40
N ALA A 51 -22.08 3.84 -18.59
CA ALA A 51 -23.43 3.98 -18.05
C ALA A 51 -23.52 5.14 -17.04
N LEU A 52 -22.54 5.28 -16.13
CA LEU A 52 -22.49 6.41 -15.18
C LEU A 52 -22.39 7.76 -15.91
N LEU A 53 -21.57 7.83 -16.95
CA LEU A 53 -21.31 9.06 -17.70
C LEU A 53 -22.25 9.24 -18.90
N ALA A 54 -23.43 8.63 -18.89
CA ALA A 54 -24.39 8.66 -20.00
C ALA A 54 -24.70 10.09 -20.48
N ASP A 55 -24.78 11.03 -19.55
CA ASP A 55 -25.13 12.44 -19.79
C ASP A 55 -23.91 13.32 -20.15
N TYR A 56 -22.70 12.74 -20.24
CA TYR A 56 -21.45 13.45 -20.52
C TYR A 56 -20.77 12.91 -21.79
N PRO A 57 -21.23 13.30 -23.01
CA PRO A 57 -20.72 12.75 -24.27
C PRO A 57 -19.20 12.88 -24.46
N GLN A 58 -18.62 14.00 -24.03
CA GLN A 58 -17.18 14.24 -24.14
C GLN A 58 -16.37 13.25 -23.29
N LEU A 59 -16.85 12.91 -22.09
CA LEU A 59 -16.18 11.94 -21.23
C LEU A 59 -16.38 10.51 -21.70
N LYS A 60 -17.55 10.19 -22.28
CA LYS A 60 -17.75 8.88 -22.94
C LYS A 60 -16.79 8.68 -24.10
N LYS A 61 -16.50 9.73 -24.88
CA LYS A 61 -15.51 9.65 -25.96
C LYS A 61 -14.12 9.31 -25.41
N VAL A 62 -13.71 9.95 -24.32
CA VAL A 62 -12.45 9.63 -23.63
C VAL A 62 -12.38 8.17 -23.19
N LEU A 63 -13.49 7.63 -22.66
CA LEU A 63 -13.55 6.22 -22.30
C LEU A 63 -13.41 5.32 -23.54
N ALA A 64 -14.13 5.63 -24.62
CA ALA A 64 -14.10 4.86 -25.86
C ALA A 64 -12.70 4.82 -26.53
N ASP A 65 -11.91 5.89 -26.39
CA ASP A 65 -10.53 5.95 -26.91
C ASP A 65 -9.53 5.11 -26.10
N SER A 66 -9.94 4.55 -24.94
CA SER A 66 -9.10 3.67 -24.12
C SER A 66 -9.13 2.23 -24.67
N ALA A 67 -8.02 1.50 -24.52
CA ALA A 67 -7.93 0.10 -24.91
C ALA A 67 -8.93 -0.76 -24.10
N ILE A 68 -9.78 -1.50 -24.79
CA ILE A 68 -10.75 -2.42 -24.19
C ILE A 68 -10.13 -3.82 -24.18
N THR A 69 -10.01 -4.42 -22.99
CA THR A 69 -9.62 -5.83 -22.83
C THR A 69 -10.57 -6.54 -21.88
N ASN A 70 -10.67 -7.86 -22.02
CA ASN A 70 -11.45 -8.71 -21.11
C ASN A 70 -10.60 -9.23 -19.93
N ASP A 71 -9.44 -8.62 -19.69
CA ASP A 71 -8.57 -9.03 -18.58
C ASP A 71 -9.25 -8.77 -17.25
N THR A 72 -8.96 -9.62 -16.27
CA THR A 72 -9.46 -9.48 -14.90
C THR A 72 -8.95 -8.19 -14.29
N ILE A 73 -9.85 -7.45 -13.65
CA ILE A 73 -9.52 -6.20 -12.96
C ILE A 73 -8.54 -6.49 -11.82
N GLN A 74 -7.45 -5.74 -11.82
CA GLN A 74 -6.49 -5.68 -10.74
C GLN A 74 -6.93 -4.66 -9.69
N PRO A 75 -7.08 -5.05 -8.42
CA PRO A 75 -7.37 -4.09 -7.35
C PRO A 75 -6.18 -3.15 -7.14
N LEU A 76 -6.46 -1.94 -6.65
CA LEU A 76 -5.41 -1.02 -6.19
C LEU A 76 -4.60 -1.69 -5.05
N SER A 77 -3.29 -1.46 -5.01
CA SER A 77 -2.41 -2.01 -3.98
C SER A 77 -2.65 -1.42 -2.59
N TYR A 78 -3.20 -0.21 -2.51
CA TYR A 78 -3.59 0.43 -1.27
C TYR A 78 -5.10 0.63 -1.21
N LYS A 79 -5.65 0.62 0.01
CA LYS A 79 -6.98 1.13 0.32
C LYS A 79 -6.89 2.35 1.21
N THR A 80 -7.94 3.15 1.13
CA THR A 80 -8.15 4.31 1.98
C THR A 80 -9.61 4.36 2.42
N VAL A 81 -9.88 4.97 3.57
CA VAL A 81 -11.25 5.09 4.09
C VAL A 81 -11.95 6.26 3.40
N LEU A 82 -13.04 6.01 2.70
CA LEU A 82 -13.86 7.05 2.09
C LEU A 82 -15.16 7.25 2.87
N PRO A 83 -15.68 8.49 2.97
CA PRO A 83 -16.93 8.77 3.67
C PRO A 83 -18.10 8.05 3.01
N LYS A 84 -19.07 7.60 3.82
CA LYS A 84 -20.29 6.97 3.31
C LYS A 84 -21.14 8.01 2.58
N TYR A 85 -21.61 7.66 1.38
CA TYR A 85 -22.61 8.47 0.68
C TYR A 85 -23.97 8.37 1.39
N THR A 86 -24.73 9.46 1.36
CA THR A 86 -26.04 9.56 2.03
C THR A 86 -27.19 9.84 1.05
N ASP A 87 -26.89 10.26 -0.18
CA ASP A 87 -27.87 10.66 -1.17
C ASP A 87 -27.44 10.25 -2.61
N PRO A 88 -28.33 10.36 -3.61
CA PRO A 88 -28.02 9.94 -4.99
C PRO A 88 -26.84 10.68 -5.64
N ILE A 89 -26.60 11.95 -5.30
CA ILE A 89 -25.53 12.77 -5.88
C ILE A 89 -24.18 12.37 -5.26
N THR A 90 -24.12 12.22 -3.94
CA THR A 90 -22.90 11.73 -3.27
C THR A 90 -22.56 10.30 -3.70
N ASN A 91 -23.57 9.43 -3.88
CA ASN A 91 -23.39 8.07 -4.43
C ASN A 91 -22.89 8.08 -5.88
N PHE A 92 -23.39 9.01 -6.70
CA PHE A 92 -22.88 9.22 -8.07
C PHE A 92 -21.39 9.58 -8.06
N TYR A 93 -20.98 10.58 -7.27
CA TYR A 93 -19.57 10.98 -7.17
C TYR A 93 -18.69 9.86 -6.62
N PHE A 94 -19.14 9.17 -5.58
CA PHE A 94 -18.43 8.03 -5.02
C PHE A 94 -18.12 6.98 -6.10
N LEU A 95 -19.13 6.59 -6.89
CA LEU A 95 -18.95 5.59 -7.94
C LEU A 95 -18.07 6.08 -9.09
N VAL A 96 -18.28 7.31 -9.57
CA VAL A 96 -17.46 7.86 -10.66
C VAL A 96 -15.99 7.91 -10.24
N ILE A 97 -15.70 8.41 -9.04
CA ILE A 97 -14.32 8.55 -8.54
C ILE A 97 -13.69 7.17 -8.33
N THR A 98 -14.35 6.26 -7.62
CA THR A 98 -13.77 4.95 -7.28
C THR A 98 -13.62 4.04 -8.50
N ALA A 99 -14.61 3.99 -9.39
CA ALA A 99 -14.55 3.19 -10.61
C ALA A 99 -13.54 3.76 -11.61
N GLU A 100 -13.45 5.08 -11.77
CA GLU A 100 -12.43 5.68 -12.63
C GLU A 100 -11.03 5.50 -12.07
N THR A 101 -10.85 5.62 -10.75
CA THR A 101 -9.56 5.37 -10.10
C THR A 101 -9.07 3.96 -10.39
N LEU A 102 -9.95 2.97 -10.27
CA LEU A 102 -9.66 1.57 -10.59
C LEU A 102 -9.36 1.37 -12.08
N ARG A 103 -10.13 2.02 -12.97
CA ARG A 103 -9.95 1.93 -14.43
C ARG A 103 -8.61 2.53 -14.86
N VAL A 104 -8.26 3.70 -14.33
CA VAL A 104 -6.99 4.37 -14.60
C VAL A 104 -5.83 3.49 -14.14
N TYR A 105 -5.89 2.95 -12.93
CA TYR A 105 -4.86 2.04 -12.42
C TYR A 105 -4.63 0.85 -13.35
N ASN A 106 -5.70 0.16 -13.75
CA ASN A 106 -5.60 -0.98 -14.69
C ASN A 106 -5.09 -0.57 -16.07
N SER A 107 -5.49 0.60 -16.56
CA SER A 107 -4.99 1.14 -17.83
C SER A 107 -3.49 1.42 -17.79
N ILE A 108 -2.97 1.84 -16.63
CA ILE A 108 -1.53 2.04 -16.41
C ILE A 108 -0.79 0.71 -16.44
N LEU A 109 -1.29 -0.30 -15.72
CA LEU A 109 -0.71 -1.64 -15.73
C LEU A 109 -0.65 -2.24 -17.14
N LEU A 110 -1.75 -2.18 -17.89
CA LEU A 110 -1.82 -2.65 -19.27
C LEU A 110 -0.83 -1.92 -20.18
N LYS A 111 -0.78 -0.58 -20.06
CA LYS A 111 0.11 0.22 -20.91
C LYS A 111 1.57 -0.06 -20.58
N ALA A 112 1.92 -0.17 -19.31
CA ALA A 112 3.28 -0.48 -18.88
C ALA A 112 3.72 -1.89 -19.32
N ALA A 113 2.82 -2.88 -19.26
CA ALA A 113 3.09 -4.24 -19.74
C ALA A 113 3.40 -4.30 -21.26
N SER A 114 2.97 -3.28 -22.02
CA SER A 114 3.30 -3.16 -23.46
C SER A 114 4.66 -2.50 -23.75
N LEU A 115 5.36 -1.99 -22.73
CA LEU A 115 6.64 -1.32 -22.87
C LEU A 115 7.78 -2.29 -22.54
N THR A 116 8.87 -2.24 -23.30
CA THR A 116 10.05 -3.11 -23.11
C THR A 116 11.24 -2.37 -22.51
N GLU A 117 11.38 -1.07 -22.81
CA GLU A 117 12.52 -0.26 -22.37
C GLU A 117 12.25 0.37 -21.00
N LEU A 118 13.18 0.19 -20.06
CA LEU A 118 13.08 0.76 -18.71
C LEU A 118 12.91 2.28 -18.74
N VAL A 119 13.61 2.96 -19.66
CA VAL A 119 13.53 4.43 -19.81
C VAL A 119 12.11 4.87 -20.20
N ASP A 120 11.45 4.12 -21.08
CA ASP A 120 10.07 4.42 -21.49
C ASP A 120 9.08 4.17 -20.35
N ILE A 121 9.25 3.07 -19.61
CA ILE A 121 8.46 2.77 -18.41
C ILE A 121 8.62 3.91 -17.39
N GLN A 122 9.86 4.28 -17.06
CA GLN A 122 10.17 5.37 -16.16
C GLN A 122 9.51 6.68 -16.58
N TYR A 123 9.67 7.06 -17.85
CA TYR A 123 9.10 8.30 -18.36
C TYR A 123 7.57 8.31 -18.29
N GLN A 124 6.91 7.23 -18.73
CA GLN A 124 5.45 7.16 -18.74
C GLN A 124 4.86 7.11 -17.32
N ILE A 125 5.46 6.34 -16.41
CA ILE A 125 4.99 6.25 -15.03
C ILE A 125 5.20 7.57 -14.30
N ASN A 126 6.38 8.20 -14.40
CA ASN A 126 6.63 9.51 -13.78
C ASN A 126 5.67 10.58 -14.32
N LYS A 127 5.38 10.58 -15.63
CA LYS A 127 4.41 11.50 -16.22
C LYS A 127 3.01 11.35 -15.61
N VAL A 128 2.59 10.11 -15.38
CA VAL A 128 1.28 9.80 -14.79
C VAL A 128 1.24 10.15 -13.31
N LEU A 129 2.25 9.75 -12.53
CA LEU A 129 2.39 10.12 -11.12
C LEU A 129 2.36 11.63 -10.93
N ASN A 130 3.07 12.39 -11.76
CA ASN A 130 3.03 13.85 -11.73
C ASN A 130 1.63 14.40 -12.04
N SER A 131 0.91 13.81 -13.00
CA SER A 131 -0.46 14.23 -13.33
C SER A 131 -1.42 14.01 -12.16
N ILE A 132 -1.34 12.84 -11.52
CA ILE A 132 -2.14 12.50 -10.32
C ILE A 132 -1.82 13.46 -9.18
N LYS A 133 -0.53 13.71 -8.94
CA LYS A 133 -0.03 14.61 -7.89
C LYS A 133 -0.52 16.03 -8.06
N VAL A 134 -0.40 16.60 -9.26
CA VAL A 134 -0.88 17.96 -9.56
C VAL A 134 -2.37 18.08 -9.29
N LEU A 135 -3.17 17.10 -9.73
CA LEU A 135 -4.61 17.11 -9.49
C LEU A 135 -4.95 16.95 -7.99
N ALA A 136 -4.21 16.12 -7.26
CA ALA A 136 -4.39 15.95 -5.82
C ALA A 136 -4.10 17.26 -5.07
N LYS A 137 -3.02 17.96 -5.44
CA LYS A 137 -2.66 19.28 -4.90
C LYS A 137 -3.74 20.32 -5.18
N GLN A 138 -4.22 20.40 -6.41
CA GLN A 138 -5.31 21.33 -6.78
C GLN A 138 -6.60 21.04 -6.02
N THR A 139 -6.94 19.76 -5.85
CA THR A 139 -8.12 19.35 -5.07
C THR A 139 -7.97 19.71 -3.60
N ALA A 140 -6.78 19.54 -3.02
CA ALA A 140 -6.49 19.94 -1.64
C ALA A 140 -6.56 21.47 -1.46
N ALA A 141 -6.04 22.24 -2.41
CA ALA A 141 -6.15 23.70 -2.40
C ALA A 141 -7.60 24.16 -2.47
N GLU A 142 -8.44 23.59 -3.34
CA GLU A 142 -9.86 23.93 -3.44
C GLU A 142 -10.65 23.56 -2.16
N LEU A 143 -10.29 22.47 -1.47
CA LEU A 143 -10.88 22.15 -0.16
C LEU A 143 -10.56 23.26 0.86
N ILE A 144 -9.31 23.74 0.90
CA ILE A 144 -8.90 24.84 1.79
C ILE A 144 -9.60 26.15 1.41
N GLU A 145 -9.63 26.52 0.13
CA GLU A 145 -10.27 27.75 -0.36
C GLU A 145 -11.77 27.82 -0.05
N ARG A 146 -12.41 26.65 0.17
CA ARG A 146 -13.83 26.54 0.53
C ARG A 146 -14.08 26.32 2.02
N ASP A 147 -13.05 26.43 2.85
CA ASP A 147 -13.09 26.17 4.29
C ASP A 147 -13.57 24.74 4.65
N PHE A 148 -13.27 23.77 3.79
CA PHE A 148 -13.55 22.34 4.03
C PHE A 148 -12.37 21.66 4.72
N THR A 149 -12.25 21.89 6.03
CA THR A 149 -11.09 21.43 6.83
C THR A 149 -11.32 20.13 7.61
N THR A 150 -12.53 19.57 7.57
CA THR A 150 -12.90 18.35 8.33
C THR A 150 -13.31 17.23 7.38
N ASP A 151 -13.42 16.00 7.87
CA ASP A 151 -14.00 14.92 7.07
C ASP A 151 -15.50 15.17 6.78
N PRO A 152 -15.99 14.81 5.59
CA PRO A 152 -17.41 14.85 5.29
C PRO A 152 -18.22 13.96 6.22
N ASN A 153 -19.31 14.52 6.72
CA ASN A 153 -20.30 13.84 7.55
C ASN A 153 -21.69 13.93 6.89
N GLU A 154 -22.73 13.42 7.55
CA GLU A 154 -24.10 13.41 7.01
C GLU A 154 -24.68 14.81 6.71
N GLN A 155 -24.10 15.87 7.31
CA GLN A 155 -24.50 17.26 7.10
C GLN A 155 -23.68 17.95 6.00
N SER A 156 -22.62 17.29 5.51
CA SER A 156 -21.75 17.86 4.49
C SER A 156 -22.46 17.88 3.15
N ASN A 157 -22.31 18.99 2.42
CA ASN A 157 -22.85 19.07 1.07
C ASN A 157 -22.05 18.19 0.10
N HIS A 158 -22.66 17.92 -1.06
CA HIS A 158 -22.06 17.08 -2.11
C HIS A 158 -20.74 17.63 -2.66
N VAL A 159 -20.49 18.94 -2.59
CA VAL A 159 -19.23 19.55 -3.03
C VAL A 159 -18.08 19.14 -2.11
N HIS A 160 -18.27 19.31 -0.79
CA HIS A 160 -17.32 18.88 0.21
C HIS A 160 -17.05 17.36 0.08
N TYR A 161 -18.12 16.57 -0.04
CA TYR A 161 -18.01 15.12 -0.19
C TYR A 161 -17.21 14.71 -1.44
N ALA A 162 -17.53 15.28 -2.60
CA ALA A 162 -16.89 14.91 -3.87
C ALA A 162 -15.40 15.28 -3.88
N LEU A 163 -15.03 16.46 -3.38
CA LEU A 163 -13.65 16.91 -3.33
C LEU A 163 -12.80 16.09 -2.33
N HIS A 164 -13.36 15.76 -1.16
CA HIS A 164 -12.69 14.89 -0.20
C HIS A 164 -12.45 13.50 -0.81
N CYS A 165 -13.49 12.89 -1.39
CA CYS A 165 -13.35 11.60 -2.09
C CYS A 165 -12.29 11.67 -3.19
N LEU A 166 -12.29 12.73 -4.00
CA LEU A 166 -11.34 12.89 -5.10
C LEU A 166 -9.91 12.98 -4.57
N LYS A 167 -9.63 13.83 -3.57
CA LYS A 167 -8.31 13.99 -2.98
C LYS A 167 -7.76 12.64 -2.50
N HIS A 168 -8.53 11.92 -1.69
CA HIS A 168 -8.07 10.67 -1.09
C HIS A 168 -7.98 9.52 -2.10
N SER A 169 -8.85 9.46 -3.11
CA SER A 169 -8.69 8.49 -4.21
C SER A 169 -7.50 8.78 -5.12
N LEU A 170 -7.14 10.05 -5.34
CA LEU A 170 -5.92 10.41 -6.08
C LEU A 170 -4.66 10.02 -5.31
N ILE A 171 -4.64 10.25 -3.99
CA ILE A 171 -3.55 9.81 -3.10
C ILE A 171 -3.43 8.28 -3.17
N GLN A 172 -4.54 7.56 -2.97
CA GLN A 172 -4.59 6.09 -3.08
C GLN A 172 -4.05 5.60 -4.44
N LEU A 173 -4.45 6.25 -5.54
CA LEU A 173 -3.99 5.94 -6.89
C LEU A 173 -2.50 6.17 -7.05
N TYR A 174 -1.98 7.32 -6.58
CA TYR A 174 -0.57 7.66 -6.64
C TYR A 174 0.28 6.57 -5.99
N PHE A 175 -0.02 6.22 -4.74
CA PHE A 175 0.74 5.21 -4.00
C PHE A 175 0.59 3.81 -4.57
N SER A 176 -0.58 3.47 -5.12
CA SER A 176 -0.78 2.17 -5.79
C SER A 176 0.05 2.05 -7.07
N VAL A 177 0.14 3.14 -7.85
CA VAL A 177 0.99 3.19 -9.04
C VAL A 177 2.46 3.19 -8.64
N GLN A 178 2.89 4.03 -7.69
CA GLN A 178 4.27 4.09 -7.21
C GLN A 178 4.75 2.71 -6.75
N HIS A 179 3.95 2.03 -5.94
CA HIS A 179 4.26 0.68 -5.46
C HIS A 179 4.38 -0.34 -6.58
N SER A 180 3.44 -0.34 -7.53
CA SER A 180 3.46 -1.27 -8.67
C SER A 180 4.70 -1.14 -9.56
N PHE A 181 5.36 0.01 -9.52
CA PHE A 181 6.53 0.31 -10.36
C PHE A 181 7.75 0.72 -9.53
N GLU A 182 7.79 0.42 -8.23
CA GLU A 182 8.86 0.88 -7.32
C GLU A 182 10.25 0.48 -7.81
N ASN A 183 10.38 -0.74 -8.35
CA ASN A 183 11.63 -1.27 -8.90
C ASN A 183 12.06 -0.60 -10.20
N SER A 184 11.14 0.09 -10.87
CA SER A 184 11.42 0.84 -12.09
C SER A 184 11.65 2.33 -11.81
N LEU A 185 11.17 2.87 -10.69
CA LEU A 185 11.29 4.29 -10.35
C LEU A 185 12.67 4.63 -9.79
N GLN A 186 13.16 5.82 -10.10
CA GLN A 186 14.42 6.32 -9.54
C GLN A 186 14.27 6.73 -8.08
N HIS A 187 13.12 7.28 -7.74
CA HIS A 187 12.77 7.76 -6.41
C HIS A 187 11.31 7.46 -6.12
N THR A 188 11.02 7.16 -4.86
CA THR A 188 9.67 7.02 -4.33
C THR A 188 9.44 8.09 -3.26
N THR A 189 8.20 8.51 -3.09
CA THR A 189 7.78 9.47 -2.07
C THR A 189 7.12 8.72 -0.91
N SER A 190 7.38 9.12 0.33
CA SER A 190 6.64 8.63 1.51
C SER A 190 5.25 9.27 1.59
N LEU A 191 4.33 8.71 2.37
CA LEU A 191 3.01 9.31 2.55
C LEU A 191 3.12 10.67 3.24
N GLU A 192 3.99 10.77 4.24
CA GLU A 192 4.28 11.97 5.00
C GLU A 192 4.85 13.07 4.09
N ASP A 193 5.86 12.76 3.29
CA ASP A 193 6.47 13.73 2.35
C ASP A 193 5.47 14.18 1.29
N PHE A 194 4.61 13.28 0.80
CA PHE A 194 3.59 13.64 -0.16
C PHE A 194 2.62 14.67 0.43
N TYR A 195 2.19 14.49 1.67
CA TYR A 195 1.32 15.47 2.34
C TYR A 195 2.03 16.80 2.61
N VAL A 196 3.24 16.77 3.16
CA VAL A 196 3.93 17.99 3.60
C VAL A 196 4.55 18.76 2.44
N LEU A 197 5.26 18.08 1.53
CA LEU A 197 6.04 18.71 0.47
C LEU A 197 5.23 18.94 -0.80
N ASP A 198 4.37 17.98 -1.17
CA ASP A 198 3.62 18.08 -2.42
C ASP A 198 2.26 18.76 -2.23
N LEU A 199 1.49 18.35 -1.21
CA LEU A 199 0.16 18.92 -0.92
C LEU A 199 0.21 20.17 -0.05
N GLU A 200 1.34 20.48 0.60
CA GLU A 200 1.50 21.60 1.54
C GLU A 200 0.51 21.54 2.72
N LEU A 201 0.21 20.32 3.18
CA LEU A 201 -0.70 20.04 4.29
C LEU A 201 0.04 19.58 5.56
N PRO A 202 -0.50 19.84 6.76
CA PRO A 202 0.13 19.39 8.00
C PRO A 202 0.02 17.86 8.16
N LEU A 203 0.96 17.26 8.90
CA LEU A 203 0.96 15.83 9.23
C LEU A 203 -0.35 15.37 9.91
N SER A 204 -1.02 16.25 10.66
CA SER A 204 -2.31 15.97 11.30
C SER A 204 -3.46 15.71 10.33
N SER A 205 -3.28 16.03 9.04
CA SER A 205 -4.26 15.79 7.98
C SER A 205 -4.03 14.48 7.22
N ILE A 206 -2.96 13.74 7.56
CA ILE A 206 -2.64 12.47 6.93
C ILE A 206 -3.76 11.48 7.22
N GLN A 207 -4.28 10.89 6.13
CA GLN A 207 -5.17 9.76 6.22
C GLN A 207 -4.37 8.50 5.85
N GLU A 208 -4.37 7.53 6.75
CA GLU A 208 -3.61 6.29 6.56
C GLU A 208 -4.02 5.57 5.27
N LEU A 209 -3.02 5.02 4.59
CA LEU A 209 -3.18 4.08 3.50
C LEU A 209 -2.84 2.69 4.01
N GLU A 210 -3.78 1.77 3.89
CA GLU A 210 -3.53 0.37 4.22
C GLU A 210 -3.15 -0.37 2.95
N TYR A 211 -1.95 -0.98 2.93
CA TYR A 211 -1.55 -1.84 1.83
C TYR A 211 -2.36 -3.14 1.87
N ILE A 212 -3.04 -3.46 0.78
CA ILE A 212 -3.93 -4.63 0.66
C ILE A 212 -3.37 -5.73 -0.24
N GLY A 213 -2.14 -5.57 -0.74
CA GLY A 213 -1.47 -6.55 -1.59
C GLY A 213 -1.96 -6.53 -3.04
N GLN A 214 -1.15 -7.10 -3.94
CA GLN A 214 -1.59 -7.45 -5.29
C GLN A 214 -2.07 -8.91 -5.32
N VAL A 215 -3.24 -9.13 -5.92
CA VAL A 215 -3.64 -10.43 -6.47
C VAL A 215 -3.07 -10.49 -7.88
N VAL A 216 -1.85 -11.01 -8.04
CA VAL A 216 -1.16 -11.12 -9.34
C VAL A 216 -2.09 -11.77 -10.39
N PRO A 217 -2.31 -11.17 -11.58
CA PRO A 217 -2.81 -11.89 -12.73
C PRO A 217 -1.66 -12.75 -13.27
N VAL A 218 -1.91 -14.06 -13.33
CA VAL A 218 -1.00 -15.07 -13.88
C VAL A 218 -0.63 -14.71 -15.32
N GLY A 219 0.55 -14.11 -15.49
CA GLY A 219 1.28 -14.01 -16.74
C GLY A 219 2.48 -14.96 -16.70
N LYS A 220 2.22 -16.22 -17.08
CA LYS A 220 3.12 -17.31 -17.51
C LYS A 220 4.53 -17.46 -16.87
N GLN A 221 4.81 -18.73 -16.56
CA GLN A 221 6.02 -19.36 -16.00
C GLN A 221 6.03 -19.31 -14.47
N SER A 222 6.05 -20.40 -13.70
CA SER A 222 6.20 -21.83 -13.97
C SER A 222 5.83 -22.59 -12.68
N GLU A 223 5.20 -23.75 -12.82
CA GLU A 223 5.07 -24.89 -11.90
C GLU A 223 5.02 -24.68 -10.37
N GLU A 224 3.89 -25.13 -9.80
CA GLU A 224 3.63 -25.62 -8.44
C GLU A 224 4.14 -24.80 -7.25
N PHE A 225 3.20 -24.32 -6.41
CA PHE A 225 3.08 -24.75 -5.01
C PHE A 225 1.77 -24.18 -4.43
N THR A 226 0.79 -25.07 -4.27
CA THR A 226 -0.33 -24.90 -3.33
C THR A 226 0.22 -24.85 -1.92
N GLU A 227 -0.05 -23.80 -1.15
CA GLU A 227 -0.27 -23.89 0.30
C GLU A 227 -0.92 -22.60 0.83
N SER A 228 -1.93 -22.78 1.67
CA SER A 228 -2.73 -21.78 2.37
C SER A 228 -1.89 -20.64 2.97
N GLN A 229 -2.26 -19.38 2.72
CA GLN A 229 -1.65 -18.23 3.40
C GLN A 229 -2.04 -18.22 4.88
N GLU A 230 -1.28 -18.94 5.69
CA GLU A 230 -1.28 -18.80 7.15
C GLU A 230 -0.70 -17.43 7.49
N THR A 231 -1.43 -16.65 8.28
CA THR A 231 -0.95 -15.38 8.85
C THR A 231 0.22 -15.68 9.79
N ILE A 232 1.45 -15.30 9.43
CA ILE A 232 2.65 -15.50 10.27
C ILE A 232 2.66 -14.43 11.35
N CYS A 233 2.90 -14.79 12.60
CA CYS A 233 3.30 -13.85 13.65
C CYS A 233 4.28 -14.54 14.60
N PHE A 234 5.14 -13.78 15.27
CA PHE A 234 6.04 -14.37 16.27
C PHE A 234 5.38 -14.48 17.65
N GLY A 235 4.48 -13.55 17.98
CA GLY A 235 3.63 -13.60 19.16
C GLY A 235 4.42 -13.49 20.46
N PHE A 236 5.14 -12.38 20.66
CA PHE A 236 5.79 -12.08 21.93
C PHE A 236 4.76 -12.06 23.07
N LYS A 237 5.07 -12.70 24.22
CA LYS A 237 4.11 -12.92 25.32
C LYS A 237 4.57 -12.38 26.68
N ASP A 238 5.64 -11.60 26.73
CA ASP A 238 6.20 -11.00 27.95
C ASP A 238 6.12 -9.46 27.89
N ASP A 239 6.79 -8.76 28.81
CA ASP A 239 6.84 -7.30 28.90
C ASP A 239 7.61 -6.67 27.72
N ILE A 240 6.93 -5.81 26.97
CA ILE A 240 7.47 -5.11 25.79
C ILE A 240 8.64 -4.20 26.18
N GLU A 241 8.67 -3.62 27.38
CA GLU A 241 9.78 -2.78 27.82
C GLU A 241 11.05 -3.60 28.09
N LYS A 242 10.91 -4.84 28.57
CA LYS A 242 12.04 -5.78 28.67
C LYS A 242 12.55 -6.20 27.30
N LEU A 243 11.64 -6.42 26.33
CA LEU A 243 12.01 -6.70 24.94
C LEU A 243 12.78 -5.55 24.31
N LYS A 244 12.27 -4.31 24.44
CA LYS A 244 12.96 -3.09 24.01
C LYS A 244 14.36 -3.01 24.60
N THR A 245 14.49 -3.23 25.90
CA THR A 245 15.78 -3.20 26.60
C THR A 245 16.75 -4.23 26.00
N VAL A 246 16.31 -5.49 25.83
CA VAL A 246 17.16 -6.54 25.27
C VAL A 246 17.54 -6.28 23.81
N VAL A 247 16.58 -5.91 22.95
CA VAL A 247 16.87 -5.65 21.52
C VAL A 247 17.85 -4.48 21.37
N ASN A 248 17.65 -3.39 22.11
CA ASN A 248 18.57 -2.25 22.08
C ASN A 248 19.97 -2.63 22.58
N GLN A 249 20.07 -3.40 23.66
CA GLN A 249 21.37 -3.88 24.17
C GLN A 249 22.06 -4.84 23.20
N LEU A 250 21.32 -5.67 22.46
CA LEU A 250 21.88 -6.53 21.42
C LEU A 250 22.41 -5.69 20.24
N CYS A 251 21.65 -4.69 19.78
CA CYS A 251 22.12 -3.81 18.70
C CYS A 251 23.42 -3.10 19.11
N TYR A 252 23.45 -2.55 20.33
CA TYR A 252 24.61 -1.82 20.86
C TYR A 252 25.84 -2.69 21.14
N GLN A 253 25.68 -3.87 21.76
CA GLN A 253 26.83 -4.65 22.25
C GLN A 253 27.37 -5.68 21.25
N ILE A 254 26.55 -6.15 20.30
CA ILE A 254 26.94 -7.21 19.37
C ILE A 254 26.64 -6.90 17.90
N GLU A 255 26.35 -5.63 17.58
CA GLU A 255 25.94 -5.17 16.24
C GLU A 255 24.80 -6.04 15.69
N PHE A 256 23.76 -6.27 16.48
CA PHE A 256 22.73 -7.26 16.13
C PHE A 256 22.08 -7.00 14.78
N LEU A 257 21.79 -5.74 14.47
CA LEU A 257 21.20 -5.26 13.23
C LEU A 257 22.18 -4.39 12.45
N ASN A 258 22.01 -4.33 11.14
CA ASN A 258 22.63 -3.32 10.32
C ASN A 258 21.79 -2.04 10.43
N GLU A 259 22.20 -1.11 11.29
CA GLU A 259 21.43 0.12 11.58
C GLU A 259 21.26 1.04 10.37
N ASP A 260 22.06 0.87 9.31
CA ASP A 260 21.88 1.57 8.03
C ASP A 260 20.67 1.05 7.22
N VAL A 261 20.12 -0.11 7.59
CA VAL A 261 19.03 -0.79 6.85
C VAL A 261 17.82 -1.09 7.72
N ALA A 262 18.03 -1.47 8.98
CA ALA A 262 16.94 -1.68 9.93
C ALA A 262 17.35 -1.29 11.35
N ASN A 263 16.47 -0.56 12.03
CA ASN A 263 16.68 -0.14 13.41
C ASN A 263 16.00 -1.09 14.42
N ALA A 264 16.33 -0.93 15.69
CA ALA A 264 15.80 -1.74 16.78
C ALA A 264 14.26 -1.72 16.86
N ASP A 265 13.63 -0.56 16.59
CA ASP A 265 12.18 -0.40 16.66
C ASP A 265 11.45 -1.22 15.59
N GLU A 266 12.01 -1.34 14.39
CA GLU A 266 11.46 -2.18 13.32
C GLU A 266 11.46 -3.66 13.69
N LEU A 267 12.55 -4.14 14.31
CA LEU A 267 12.62 -5.50 14.81
C LEU A 267 11.61 -5.74 15.94
N ILE A 268 11.48 -4.79 16.89
CA ILE A 268 10.52 -4.87 17.99
C ILE A 268 9.09 -4.88 17.46
N LYS A 269 8.78 -4.05 16.45
CA LYS A 269 7.50 -4.07 15.74
C LYS A 269 7.24 -5.44 15.10
N ALA A 270 8.21 -6.02 14.40
CA ALA A 270 8.06 -7.35 13.81
C ALA A 270 7.83 -8.44 14.88
N PHE A 271 8.56 -8.39 15.99
CA PHE A 271 8.43 -9.34 17.10
C PHE A 271 7.09 -9.25 17.84
N THR A 272 6.49 -8.06 17.91
CA THR A 272 5.22 -7.81 18.61
C THR A 272 4.01 -7.75 17.68
N ALA A 273 4.21 -7.81 16.36
CA ALA A 273 3.15 -7.74 15.38
C ALA A 273 2.14 -8.89 15.54
N LYS A 274 0.85 -8.55 15.43
CA LYS A 274 -0.25 -9.53 15.40
C LYS A 274 -0.25 -10.36 14.12
N SER A 275 0.34 -9.84 13.04
CA SER A 275 0.56 -10.52 11.77
C SER A 275 1.73 -9.88 11.04
N ILE A 276 2.51 -10.69 10.35
CA ILE A 276 3.70 -10.34 9.58
C ILE A 276 3.47 -10.86 8.18
N LEU A 277 3.41 -9.94 7.23
CA LEU A 277 3.36 -10.30 5.82
C LEU A 277 4.77 -10.71 5.37
N PRO A 278 4.91 -11.86 4.67
CA PRO A 278 6.20 -12.29 4.17
C PRO A 278 6.91 -11.21 3.35
N GLY A 279 8.09 -10.74 3.81
CA GLY A 279 8.91 -9.76 3.11
C GLY A 279 8.50 -8.29 3.29
N ALA A 280 7.55 -7.99 4.17
CA ALA A 280 7.05 -6.61 4.36
C ALA A 280 8.04 -5.64 5.03
N VAL A 281 9.06 -6.16 5.71
CA VAL A 281 10.15 -5.39 6.31
C VAL A 281 11.46 -6.10 5.99
N LYS A 282 12.55 -5.36 5.83
CA LYS A 282 13.89 -5.92 5.62
C LYS A 282 14.74 -5.75 6.87
N ILE A 283 14.68 -6.73 7.77
CA ILE A 283 15.56 -6.81 8.93
C ILE A 283 16.91 -7.41 8.50
N GLN A 284 17.88 -6.55 8.22
CA GLN A 284 19.24 -7.00 7.92
C GLN A 284 20.08 -7.13 9.20
N LEU A 285 20.73 -8.28 9.36
CA LEU A 285 21.61 -8.58 10.48
C LEU A 285 22.96 -7.87 10.33
N GLY A 286 23.41 -7.20 11.40
CA GLY A 286 24.77 -6.65 11.49
C GLY A 286 25.78 -7.68 11.99
N CYS A 287 25.29 -8.72 12.68
CA CYS A 287 26.09 -9.76 13.31
C CYS A 287 26.22 -11.03 12.43
N GLU A 288 27.12 -11.95 12.82
CA GLU A 288 27.22 -13.25 12.16
C GLU A 288 25.95 -14.10 12.42
N THR A 289 25.52 -14.91 11.43
CA THR A 289 24.33 -15.78 11.53
C THR A 289 24.32 -16.69 12.77
N LYS A 290 25.50 -17.07 13.30
CA LYS A 290 25.64 -17.83 14.54
C LYS A 290 25.22 -17.04 15.79
N HIS A 291 25.56 -15.75 15.87
CA HIS A 291 25.14 -14.87 16.96
C HIS A 291 23.62 -14.68 16.92
N PHE A 292 23.07 -14.41 15.73
CA PHE A 292 21.63 -14.31 15.52
C PHE A 292 20.91 -15.60 15.94
N ARG A 293 21.38 -16.77 15.46
CA ARG A 293 20.80 -18.07 15.81
C ARG A 293 20.75 -18.29 17.33
N TYR A 294 21.81 -17.94 18.04
CA TYR A 294 21.90 -18.07 19.49
C TYR A 294 20.93 -17.13 20.21
N CYS A 295 20.78 -15.88 19.74
CA CYS A 295 19.78 -14.96 20.28
C CYS A 295 18.36 -15.49 20.04
N ILE A 296 18.08 -16.07 18.87
CA ILE A 296 16.77 -16.69 18.59
C ILE A 296 16.48 -17.86 19.54
N ASP A 297 17.45 -18.71 19.85
CA ASP A 297 17.29 -19.78 20.85
C ASP A 297 16.90 -19.22 22.23
N LYS A 298 17.46 -18.08 22.61
CA LYS A 298 17.17 -17.40 23.88
C LYS A 298 15.84 -16.66 23.87
N PHE A 299 15.42 -16.14 22.72
CA PHE A 299 14.11 -15.49 22.56
C PHE A 299 12.96 -16.50 22.55
N MET A 300 13.11 -17.66 21.90
CA MET A 300 12.04 -18.66 21.70
C MET A 300 11.10 -18.89 22.91
N PRO A 301 11.57 -19.05 24.16
CA PRO A 301 10.70 -19.24 25.32
C PRO A 301 9.66 -18.12 25.55
N TYR A 302 9.97 -16.89 25.13
CA TYR A 302 9.17 -15.68 25.31
C TYR A 302 8.22 -15.39 24.14
N PHE A 303 8.07 -16.32 23.21
CA PHE A 303 7.22 -16.18 22.03
C PHE A 303 6.29 -17.39 21.89
N ASN A 304 5.18 -17.21 21.17
CA ASN A 304 4.23 -18.28 20.85
C ASN A 304 4.64 -19.05 19.60
N SER A 305 5.27 -18.37 18.64
CA SER A 305 5.49 -18.91 17.29
C SER A 305 6.81 -18.44 16.67
N LEU A 306 7.76 -17.98 17.48
CA LEU A 306 9.13 -17.74 17.00
C LEU A 306 9.82 -19.09 16.78
N SER A 307 9.96 -19.49 15.52
CA SER A 307 10.63 -20.73 15.11
C SER A 307 11.51 -20.48 13.89
N LEU A 308 12.46 -21.37 13.60
CA LEU A 308 13.31 -21.24 12.41
C LEU A 308 12.48 -21.25 11.12
N ALA A 309 11.44 -22.09 11.08
CA ALA A 309 10.49 -22.16 9.97
C ALA A 309 9.71 -20.85 9.83
N ASN A 310 9.23 -20.25 10.92
CA ASN A 310 8.48 -19.00 10.84
C ASN A 310 9.37 -17.78 10.52
N ILE A 311 10.65 -17.80 10.94
CA ILE A 311 11.64 -16.81 10.50
C ILE A 311 11.84 -16.89 8.98
N GLU A 312 12.02 -18.08 8.42
CA GLU A 312 12.13 -18.26 6.97
C GLU A 312 10.83 -17.89 6.24
N LYS A 313 9.68 -18.40 6.70
CA LYS A 313 8.36 -18.10 6.11
C LYS A 313 8.07 -16.59 6.14
N SER A 314 8.56 -15.86 7.14
CA SER A 314 8.37 -14.41 7.24
C SER A 314 9.13 -13.63 6.18
N LYS A 315 10.17 -14.18 5.54
CA LYS A 315 10.98 -13.53 4.49
C LYS A 315 11.50 -12.12 4.81
N ILE A 316 11.50 -11.72 6.09
CA ILE A 316 11.94 -10.38 6.52
C ILE A 316 13.40 -10.35 6.97
N PHE A 317 14.03 -11.49 7.25
CA PHE A 317 15.39 -11.55 7.80
C PHE A 317 16.46 -11.78 6.74
N TYR A 318 17.49 -10.95 6.73
CA TYR A 318 18.61 -10.99 5.77
C TYR A 318 19.93 -11.01 6.51
N SER A 319 20.89 -11.80 6.03
CA SER A 319 22.25 -11.83 6.58
C SER A 319 23.01 -10.52 6.32
N LYS A 320 24.20 -10.37 6.93
CA LYS A 320 25.10 -9.25 6.69
C LYS A 320 25.45 -9.05 5.21
N LYS A 321 25.44 -10.11 4.40
CA LYS A 321 25.68 -10.08 2.94
C LYS A 321 24.42 -9.92 2.11
N ASP A 322 23.33 -9.49 2.73
CA ASP A 322 22.03 -9.29 2.08
C ASP A 322 21.41 -10.55 1.45
N THR A 323 21.77 -11.73 1.99
CA THR A 323 21.17 -13.00 1.58
C THR A 323 20.02 -13.36 2.53
N PRO A 324 18.83 -13.74 2.04
CA PRO A 324 17.70 -14.17 2.87
C PRO A 324 18.11 -15.28 3.85
N ILE A 325 17.64 -15.17 5.09
CA ILE A 325 17.87 -16.18 6.13
C ILE A 325 16.87 -17.33 5.95
N THR A 326 17.38 -18.53 5.71
CA THR A 326 16.57 -19.77 5.66
C THR A 326 16.68 -20.56 6.96
N ALA A 327 15.69 -21.42 7.26
CA ALA A 327 15.74 -22.31 8.41
C ALA A 327 16.93 -23.28 8.31
N ASN A 328 17.32 -23.67 7.08
CA ASN A 328 18.51 -24.46 6.83
C ASN A 328 19.80 -23.72 7.22
N ASN A 329 19.93 -22.43 6.87
CA ASN A 329 21.09 -21.63 7.28
C ASN A 329 21.19 -21.49 8.81
N LEU A 330 20.05 -21.31 9.48
CA LEU A 330 19.97 -21.21 10.93
C LEU A 330 20.24 -22.54 11.64
N SER A 331 19.72 -23.64 11.09
CA SER A 331 19.94 -24.99 11.63
C SER A 331 21.40 -25.42 11.53
N ALA A 332 22.05 -25.14 10.40
CA ALA A 332 23.48 -25.37 10.21
C ALA A 332 24.37 -24.54 11.15
N SER A 333 23.86 -23.39 11.63
CA SER A 333 24.54 -22.48 12.55
C SER A 333 24.22 -22.75 14.03
N GLY A 334 23.56 -23.87 14.34
CA GLY A 334 23.08 -24.20 15.68
C GLY A 334 24.18 -24.52 16.70
N SER A 335 23.92 -24.17 17.96
CA SER A 335 24.79 -24.37 19.13
C SER A 335 25.16 -25.83 19.41
N LYS A 336 24.36 -26.80 18.93
CA LYS A 336 24.63 -28.23 19.08
C LYS A 336 25.81 -28.73 18.23
N ASN A 337 26.22 -27.98 17.19
CA ASN A 337 27.35 -28.33 16.33
C ASN A 337 28.49 -27.28 16.41
N ARG A 338 29.45 -27.62 17.28
CA ARG A 338 30.91 -27.38 17.23
C ARG A 338 31.57 -26.05 17.59
N ILE A 339 30.94 -24.86 17.68
CA ILE A 339 31.61 -23.67 18.25
C ILE A 339 30.59 -22.71 18.88
N GLU A 340 30.78 -22.34 20.16
CA GLU A 340 29.96 -21.33 20.85
C GLU A 340 30.18 -19.93 20.24
N PRO A 341 29.14 -19.06 20.16
CA PRO A 341 29.31 -17.71 19.64
C PRO A 341 30.32 -16.94 20.48
N LYS A 342 31.15 -16.11 19.84
CA LYS A 342 32.23 -15.36 20.51
C LYS A 342 31.68 -14.46 21.62
N GLU A 343 30.51 -13.87 21.40
CA GLU A 343 29.81 -12.97 22.31
C GLU A 343 28.89 -13.71 23.31
N LYS A 344 28.99 -15.04 23.49
CA LYS A 344 28.03 -15.81 24.30
C LYS A 344 27.81 -15.22 25.71
N ALA A 345 28.89 -14.88 26.41
CA ALA A 345 28.80 -14.33 27.76
C ALA A 345 28.10 -12.96 27.78
N THR A 346 28.35 -12.13 26.76
CA THR A 346 27.67 -10.84 26.54
C THR A 346 26.18 -11.06 26.33
N ILE A 347 25.82 -11.96 25.39
CA ILE A 347 24.43 -12.29 25.07
C ILE A 347 23.71 -12.84 26.32
N ASP A 348 24.32 -13.77 27.04
CA ASP A 348 23.76 -14.35 28.27
C ASP A 348 23.49 -13.28 29.34
N LYS A 349 24.36 -12.27 29.45
CA LYS A 349 24.17 -11.14 30.37
C LYS A 349 22.99 -10.27 29.94
N ILE A 350 22.86 -9.98 28.64
CA ILE A 350 21.75 -9.18 28.10
C ILE A 350 20.40 -9.89 28.33
N PHE A 351 20.32 -11.20 28.09
CA PHE A 351 19.07 -11.94 28.24
C PHE A 351 18.59 -12.09 29.69
N LYS A 352 19.41 -11.75 30.70
CA LYS A 352 18.94 -11.63 32.09
C LYS A 352 17.85 -10.57 32.26
N TYR A 353 17.76 -9.57 31.39
CA TYR A 353 16.68 -8.57 31.44
C TYR A 353 15.31 -9.14 31.04
N LEU A 354 15.25 -10.32 30.39
CA LEU A 354 14.01 -11.05 30.09
C LEU A 354 13.66 -12.12 31.13
N GLN A 355 14.56 -12.42 32.06
CA GLN A 355 14.30 -13.33 33.20
C GLN A 355 13.64 -12.55 34.33
#